data_AF-A0A351R1Z8-F1
#
_entry.id   AF-A0A351R1Z8-F1
#
_cell.length_a   1.000
_cell.length_b   1.000
_cell.length_c   1.000
_cell.angle_alpha   90.00
_cell.angle_beta   90.00
_cell.angle_gamma   90.00
#
_symmetry.space_group_name_H-M   'P 1'
#
loop_
_entity.id
_entity.type
_entity.pdbx_description
1 polymer ?
#
loop_
_entity_poly.entity_id
_entity_poly.type
_entity_poly.pdbx_seq_one_letter_code
_entity_poly.pdbx_strand_id
1 'polypeptide(L)'
;MSQNNIGEFIQQSRKAKGFTQKDLGDRIGVSDKTISKWENGNSIPDTSILNELCATLDINVNELLSGEKLTPEIYSMKAEENMMNLLEDNQKQQRFALLPCAVGIVLLILTGLFAIFTHVLLPDMLDLWDFPTLLIYIGICCSLVLLSGKRHKQEIIHFLRKIVVPVGCICPLLGINQFIHQFRDPADIGSFVNQCVLFVLYSLIAYVILVLIEQHLDK
;
A
#
# COMPACT_ATOMS: atom_id res chain seq x y z
N MET A 1 -8.93 0.14 22.88
CA MET A 1 -10.14 -0.14 23.69
C MET A 1 -9.74 -0.03 25.15
N SER A 2 -10.20 0.99 25.86
CA SER A 2 -9.79 1.28 27.23
C SER A 2 -10.71 0.57 28.22
N GLN A 3 -10.12 -0.17 29.17
CA GLN A 3 -10.80 -0.86 30.26
C GLN A 3 -11.72 0.08 31.09
N ASN A 4 -11.42 1.39 31.07
CA ASN A 4 -12.25 2.45 31.63
C ASN A 4 -13.67 2.49 31.06
N ASN A 5 -13.87 2.23 29.76
CA ASN A 5 -15.18 2.39 29.14
C ASN A 5 -16.19 1.33 29.64
N ILE A 6 -15.70 0.10 29.89
CA ILE A 6 -16.52 -1.00 30.44
C ILE A 6 -16.90 -0.70 31.90
N GLY A 7 -15.93 -0.24 32.71
CA GLY A 7 -16.17 0.09 34.12
C GLY A 7 -17.19 1.22 34.29
N GLU A 8 -17.02 2.29 33.51
CA GLU A 8 -17.98 3.41 33.48
C GLU A 8 -19.38 2.94 33.05
N PHE A 9 -19.46 2.06 32.05
CA PHE A 9 -20.74 1.52 31.58
C PHE A 9 -21.45 0.63 32.61
N ILE A 10 -20.71 -0.21 33.33
CA ILE A 10 -21.25 -1.00 34.47
C ILE A 10 -21.81 -0.05 35.53
N GLN A 11 -21.05 1.00 35.88
CA GLN A 11 -21.47 1.97 36.87
C GLN A 11 -22.75 2.72 36.44
N GLN A 12 -22.80 3.18 35.19
CA GLN A 12 -23.96 3.88 34.64
C GLN A 12 -25.20 2.97 34.62
N SER A 13 -25.05 1.73 34.14
CA SER A 13 -26.12 0.74 34.07
C SER A 13 -26.65 0.37 35.45
N ARG A 14 -25.76 0.20 36.44
CA ARG A 14 -26.13 -0.04 37.84
C ARG A 14 -26.94 1.13 38.41
N LYS A 15 -26.47 2.37 38.23
CA LYS A 15 -27.15 3.58 38.70
C LYS A 15 -28.52 3.73 38.04
N ALA A 16 -28.65 3.40 36.75
CA ALA A 16 -29.92 3.44 36.03
C ALA A 16 -30.95 2.44 36.58
N LYS A 17 -30.52 1.29 37.13
CA LYS A 17 -31.38 0.34 37.84
C LYS A 17 -31.61 0.70 39.32
N GLY A 18 -31.00 1.77 39.82
CA GLY A 18 -31.15 2.23 41.21
C GLY A 18 -30.42 1.36 42.25
N PHE A 19 -29.48 0.52 41.83
CA PHE A 19 -28.74 -0.37 42.73
C PHE A 19 -27.54 0.33 43.35
N THR A 20 -27.21 0.03 44.62
CA THR A 20 -25.88 0.32 45.18
C THR A 20 -24.85 -0.73 44.70
N GLN A 21 -23.55 -0.48 44.88
CA GLN A 21 -22.52 -1.48 44.56
C GLN A 21 -22.71 -2.78 45.35
N LYS A 22 -23.20 -2.65 46.59
CA LYS A 22 -23.55 -3.79 47.44
C LYS A 22 -24.75 -4.55 46.88
N ASP A 23 -25.82 -3.86 46.49
CA ASP A 23 -27.02 -4.52 45.94
C ASP A 23 -26.70 -5.28 44.64
N LEU A 24 -25.85 -4.73 43.78
CA LEU A 24 -25.41 -5.43 42.57
C LEU A 24 -24.56 -6.65 42.92
N GLY A 25 -23.63 -6.52 43.86
CA GLY A 25 -22.80 -7.62 44.34
C GLY A 25 -23.62 -8.77 44.93
N ASP A 26 -24.59 -8.44 45.80
CA ASP A 26 -25.48 -9.41 46.45
C ASP A 26 -26.34 -10.17 45.42
N ARG A 27 -26.71 -9.53 44.30
CA ARG A 27 -27.52 -10.14 43.23
C ARG A 27 -26.75 -11.13 42.36
N ILE A 28 -25.45 -10.93 42.17
CA ILE A 28 -24.62 -11.73 41.26
C ILE A 28 -23.53 -12.53 42.00
N GLY A 29 -23.62 -12.58 43.34
CA GLY A 29 -22.74 -13.40 44.17
C GLY A 29 -21.29 -12.89 44.31
N VAL A 30 -21.05 -11.58 44.24
CA VAL A 30 -19.70 -10.98 44.41
C VAL A 30 -19.69 -9.87 45.45
N SER A 31 -18.50 -9.55 45.97
CA SER A 31 -18.35 -8.44 46.92
C SER A 31 -18.53 -7.07 46.26
N ASP A 32 -19.04 -6.10 47.02
CA ASP A 32 -19.06 -4.68 46.66
C ASP A 32 -17.69 -4.14 46.23
N LYS A 33 -16.61 -4.61 46.87
CA LYS A 33 -15.22 -4.31 46.49
C LYS A 33 -14.89 -4.81 45.09
N THR A 34 -15.42 -5.97 44.69
CA THR A 34 -15.25 -6.52 43.34
C THR A 34 -15.95 -5.61 42.31
N ILE A 35 -17.20 -5.20 42.59
CA ILE A 35 -17.93 -4.24 41.75
C ILE A 35 -17.15 -2.93 41.60
N SER A 36 -16.63 -2.38 42.70
CA SER A 36 -15.84 -1.15 42.69
C SER A 36 -14.57 -1.28 41.84
N LYS A 37 -13.89 -2.44 41.87
CA LYS A 37 -12.74 -2.69 40.99
C LYS A 37 -13.12 -2.75 39.52
N TRP A 38 -14.29 -3.31 39.18
CA TRP A 38 -14.79 -3.29 37.80
C TRP A 38 -15.15 -1.88 37.35
N GLU A 39 -15.89 -1.13 38.16
CA GLU A 39 -16.32 0.23 37.83
C GLU A 39 -15.14 1.20 37.63
N ASN A 40 -14.04 0.99 38.37
CA ASN A 40 -12.82 1.80 38.26
C ASN A 40 -11.81 1.26 37.21
N GLY A 41 -12.17 0.23 36.42
CA GLY A 41 -11.29 -0.35 35.39
C GLY A 41 -10.11 -1.15 35.92
N ASN A 42 -10.03 -1.40 37.24
CA ASN A 42 -8.93 -2.11 37.89
C ASN A 42 -8.98 -3.64 37.71
N SER A 43 -10.12 -4.17 37.25
CA SER A 43 -10.31 -5.58 36.88
C SER A 43 -11.53 -5.70 35.96
N ILE A 44 -11.69 -6.85 35.30
CA ILE A 44 -12.84 -7.16 34.46
C ILE A 44 -13.66 -8.31 35.06
N PRO A 45 -14.98 -8.37 34.82
CA PRO A 45 -15.80 -9.50 35.27
C PRO A 45 -15.35 -10.79 34.58
N ASP A 46 -15.36 -11.89 35.33
CA ASP A 46 -15.05 -13.21 34.77
C ASP A 46 -16.19 -13.67 33.84
N THR A 47 -15.84 -14.47 32.85
CA THR A 47 -16.75 -15.09 31.87
C THR A 47 -17.89 -15.85 32.53
N SER A 48 -17.65 -16.43 33.71
CA SER A 48 -18.64 -17.15 34.52
C SER A 48 -19.77 -16.26 35.05
N ILE A 49 -19.48 -14.99 35.36
CA ILE A 49 -20.44 -14.03 35.96
C ILE A 49 -21.01 -13.08 34.89
N LEU A 50 -20.41 -13.04 33.70
CA LEU A 50 -20.77 -12.12 32.63
C LEU A 50 -22.26 -12.16 32.25
N ASN A 51 -22.83 -13.36 32.10
CA ASN A 51 -24.24 -13.52 31.72
C ASN A 51 -25.19 -13.03 32.83
N GLU A 52 -24.86 -13.31 34.08
CA GLU A 52 -25.67 -12.93 35.24
C GLU A 52 -25.60 -11.42 35.50
N LEU A 53 -24.42 -10.82 35.32
CA LEU A 53 -24.22 -9.37 35.34
C LEU A 53 -25.04 -8.69 34.24
N CYS A 54 -24.95 -9.16 33.00
CA CYS A 54 -25.71 -8.65 31.86
C CYS A 54 -27.23 -8.75 32.10
N ALA A 55 -27.71 -9.90 32.56
CA ALA A 55 -29.12 -10.10 32.89
C ALA A 55 -29.60 -9.16 34.02
N THR A 56 -28.80 -8.97 35.07
CA THR A 56 -29.14 -8.12 36.21
C THR A 56 -29.17 -6.63 35.83
N LEU A 57 -28.29 -6.22 34.93
CA LEU A 57 -28.19 -4.84 34.44
C LEU A 57 -29.07 -4.56 33.21
N ASP A 58 -29.71 -5.58 32.62
CA ASP A 58 -30.57 -5.48 31.43
C ASP A 58 -29.84 -4.90 30.22
N ILE A 59 -28.64 -5.44 30.00
CA ILE A 59 -27.73 -5.14 28.89
C ILE A 59 -27.28 -6.47 28.29
N ASN A 60 -26.87 -6.46 27.03
CA ASN A 60 -26.27 -7.63 26.40
C ASN A 60 -24.73 -7.63 26.55
N VAL A 61 -24.10 -8.76 26.29
CA VAL A 61 -22.64 -8.91 26.40
C VAL A 61 -21.91 -7.99 25.42
N ASN A 62 -22.44 -7.77 24.23
CA ASN A 62 -21.83 -6.88 23.25
C ASN A 62 -21.86 -5.41 23.74
N GLU A 63 -22.95 -4.96 24.36
CA GLU A 63 -23.08 -3.64 24.98
C GLU A 63 -22.10 -3.47 26.14
N LEU A 64 -21.95 -4.50 26.98
CA LEU A 64 -20.98 -4.51 28.06
C LEU A 64 -19.54 -4.37 27.54
N LEU A 65 -19.20 -5.12 26.49
CA LEU A 65 -17.86 -5.11 25.89
C LEU A 65 -17.58 -3.86 25.05
N SER A 66 -18.60 -3.26 24.44
CA SER A 66 -18.49 -1.97 23.76
C SER A 66 -18.47 -0.78 24.72
N GLY A 67 -18.94 -0.96 25.96
CA GLY A 67 -19.01 0.09 26.98
C GLY A 67 -20.09 1.14 26.70
N GLU A 68 -21.09 0.79 25.90
CA GLU A 68 -22.16 1.71 25.52
C GLU A 68 -23.44 0.91 25.22
N LYS A 69 -24.60 1.54 25.45
CA LYS A 69 -25.88 0.93 25.11
C LYS A 69 -26.07 1.00 23.60
N LEU A 70 -26.30 -0.15 22.97
CA LEU A 70 -26.42 -0.22 21.52
C LEU A 70 -27.91 -0.13 21.19
N THR A 71 -28.43 1.10 21.11
CA THR A 71 -29.78 1.31 20.58
C THR A 71 -29.80 0.95 19.09
N PRO A 72 -30.95 0.55 18.52
CA PRO A 72 -31.08 0.29 17.08
C PRO A 72 -30.57 1.45 16.21
N GLU A 73 -30.78 2.70 16.68
CA GLU A 73 -30.30 3.92 16.04
C GLU A 73 -28.77 4.06 16.09
N ILE A 74 -28.13 3.73 17.23
CA ILE A 74 -26.66 3.74 17.36
C ILE A 74 -26.03 2.64 16.49
N TYR A 75 -26.67 1.46 16.42
CA TYR A 75 -26.24 0.39 15.52
C TYR A 75 -26.27 0.82 14.05
N SER A 76 -27.35 1.45 13.59
CA SER A 76 -27.46 1.91 12.20
C SER A 76 -26.44 3.01 11.90
N MET A 77 -26.27 3.98 12.81
CA MET A 77 -25.27 5.05 12.64
C MET A 77 -23.85 4.49 12.54
N LYS A 78 -23.46 3.54 13.39
CA LYS A 78 -22.14 2.90 13.32
C LYS A 78 -21.95 2.07 12.06
N ALA A 79 -23.01 1.40 11.60
CA ALA A 79 -22.96 0.64 10.35
C ALA A 79 -22.79 1.58 9.14
N GLU A 80 -23.49 2.71 9.13
CA GLU A 80 -23.33 3.76 8.12
C GLU A 80 -21.94 4.39 8.17
N GLU A 81 -21.43 4.73 9.36
CA GLU A 81 -20.08 5.26 9.54
C GLU A 81 -19.01 4.28 9.03
N ASN A 82 -19.10 3.00 9.41
CA ASN A 82 -18.18 1.97 8.93
C ASN A 82 -18.24 1.81 7.41
N MET A 83 -19.43 1.84 6.82
CA MET A 83 -19.62 1.77 5.38
C MET A 83 -19.03 3.00 4.68
N MET A 84 -19.24 4.20 5.24
CA MET A 84 -18.64 5.43 4.72
C MET A 84 -17.12 5.42 4.80
N ASN A 85 -16.55 4.94 5.91
CA ASN A 85 -15.10 4.79 6.07
C ASN A 85 -14.52 3.80 5.05
N LEU A 86 -15.19 2.67 4.81
CA LEU A 86 -14.77 1.71 3.76
C LEU A 86 -14.81 2.32 2.36
N LEU A 87 -15.84 3.12 2.05
CA LEU A 87 -15.93 3.82 0.76
C LEU A 87 -14.83 4.88 0.62
N GLU A 88 -14.54 5.65 1.67
CA GLU A 88 -13.49 6.65 1.68
C GLU A 88 -12.10 6.02 1.53
N ASP A 89 -11.83 4.93 2.25
CA ASP A 89 -10.57 4.17 2.15
C ASP A 89 -10.39 3.57 0.76
N ASN A 90 -11.45 3.00 0.18
CA ASN A 90 -11.42 2.46 -1.18
C ASN A 90 -11.13 3.57 -2.21
N GLN A 91 -11.78 4.72 -2.10
CA GLN A 91 -11.56 5.87 -2.99
C GLN A 91 -10.13 6.42 -2.87
N LYS A 92 -9.60 6.54 -1.64
CA LYS A 92 -8.20 6.93 -1.42
C LYS A 92 -7.27 5.93 -2.08
N GLN A 93 -7.43 4.63 -1.78
CA GLN A 93 -6.61 3.56 -2.35
C GLN A 93 -6.65 3.55 -3.89
N GLN A 94 -7.83 3.76 -4.48
CA GLN A 94 -8.01 3.81 -5.94
C GLN A 94 -7.29 5.01 -6.56
N ARG A 95 -7.35 6.19 -5.95
CA ARG A 95 -6.63 7.40 -6.42
C ARG A 95 -5.12 7.24 -6.33
N PHE A 96 -4.61 6.65 -5.25
CA PHE A 96 -3.18 6.35 -5.10
C PHE A 96 -2.67 5.29 -6.09
N ALA A 97 -3.56 4.46 -6.65
CA ALA A 97 -3.23 3.51 -7.71
C ALA A 97 -3.33 4.12 -9.12
N LEU A 98 -4.40 4.87 -9.42
CA LEU A 98 -4.71 5.36 -10.77
C LEU A 98 -3.79 6.50 -11.24
N LEU A 99 -3.56 7.50 -10.39
CA LEU A 99 -2.78 8.70 -10.72
C LEU A 99 -1.36 8.35 -11.21
N PRO A 100 -0.57 7.55 -10.47
CA PRO A 100 0.76 7.17 -10.93
C PRO A 100 0.77 6.25 -12.17
N CYS A 101 -0.25 5.44 -12.40
CA CYS A 101 -0.38 4.72 -13.67
C CYS A 101 -0.54 5.70 -14.84
N ALA A 102 -1.39 6.73 -14.69
CA ALA A 102 -1.53 7.78 -15.70
C ALA A 102 -0.20 8.53 -15.94
N VAL A 103 0.55 8.85 -14.88
CA VAL A 103 1.90 9.44 -15.00
C VAL A 103 2.85 8.50 -15.74
N GLY A 104 2.79 7.19 -15.47
CA GLY A 104 3.57 6.17 -16.18
C GLY A 104 3.28 6.12 -17.68
N ILE A 105 2.00 6.21 -18.08
CA ILE A 105 1.60 6.29 -19.50
C ILE A 105 2.16 7.55 -20.16
N VAL A 106 2.01 8.71 -19.50
CA VAL A 106 2.53 9.98 -20.02
C VAL A 106 4.05 9.92 -20.17
N LEU A 107 4.77 9.40 -19.18
CA LEU A 107 6.22 9.23 -19.24
C LEU A 107 6.65 8.29 -20.36
N LEU A 108 5.89 7.21 -20.61
CA LEU A 108 6.16 6.27 -21.71
C LEU A 108 5.99 6.95 -23.07
N ILE A 109 4.95 7.76 -23.23
CA ILE A 109 4.73 8.54 -24.47
C ILE A 109 5.86 9.56 -24.67
N LEU A 110 6.23 10.30 -23.62
CA LEU A 110 7.30 11.30 -23.68
C LEU A 110 8.66 10.68 -24.02
N THR A 111 8.97 9.53 -23.43
CA THR A 111 10.22 8.80 -23.72
C THR A 111 10.25 8.27 -25.14
N GLY A 112 9.12 7.79 -25.67
CA GLY A 112 8.97 7.43 -27.09
C GLY A 112 9.14 8.63 -28.03
N LEU A 113 8.52 9.77 -27.72
CA LEU A 113 8.68 11.01 -28.50
C LEU A 113 10.13 11.51 -28.48
N PHE A 114 10.79 11.44 -27.33
CA PHE A 114 12.21 11.80 -27.19
C PHE A 114 13.10 10.89 -28.05
N ALA A 115 12.84 9.58 -28.08
CA ALA A 115 13.57 8.64 -28.94
C ALA A 115 13.44 9.01 -30.43
N ILE A 116 12.23 9.33 -30.88
CA ILE A 116 11.99 9.79 -32.26
C ILE A 116 12.72 11.10 -32.53
N PHE A 117 12.64 12.06 -31.60
CA PHE A 117 13.32 13.36 -31.71
C PHE A 117 14.83 13.22 -31.85
N THR A 118 15.47 12.38 -31.03
CA THR A 118 16.92 12.15 -31.09
C THR A 118 17.32 11.51 -32.42
N HIS A 119 16.53 10.58 -32.94
CA HIS A 119 16.81 9.96 -34.24
C HIS A 119 16.58 10.87 -35.45
N VAL A 120 15.60 11.78 -35.39
CA VAL A 120 15.23 12.64 -36.53
C VAL A 120 16.04 13.94 -36.57
N LEU A 121 16.29 14.57 -35.42
CA LEU A 121 16.84 15.93 -35.36
C LEU A 121 18.33 15.98 -35.04
N LEU A 122 18.87 14.96 -34.38
CA LEU A 122 20.26 14.93 -33.89
C LEU A 122 21.00 13.62 -34.27
N PRO A 123 21.05 13.24 -35.56
CA PRO A 123 21.66 11.97 -35.98
C PRO A 123 23.16 11.86 -35.69
N ASP A 124 23.88 13.00 -35.60
CA ASP A 124 25.35 13.04 -35.47
C ASP A 124 25.85 13.44 -34.07
N MET A 125 24.97 13.58 -33.07
CA MET A 125 25.38 14.06 -31.74
C MET A 125 25.69 12.91 -30.76
N LEU A 126 26.97 12.88 -30.33
CA LEU A 126 27.57 12.24 -29.13
C LEU A 126 28.35 10.92 -29.35
N ASP A 127 29.42 10.99 -30.14
CA ASP A 127 30.45 9.94 -30.32
C ASP A 127 31.24 9.51 -29.07
N LEU A 128 30.93 10.04 -27.90
CA LEU A 128 31.66 9.67 -26.68
C LEU A 128 30.76 8.92 -25.69
N TRP A 129 29.52 9.34 -25.46
CA TRP A 129 28.64 8.74 -24.46
C TRP A 129 27.21 8.85 -25.01
N ASP A 130 26.61 7.73 -25.40
CA ASP A 130 25.26 7.63 -25.96
C ASP A 130 24.19 7.92 -24.86
N PHE A 131 24.21 9.16 -24.35
CA PHE A 131 23.33 9.68 -23.30
C PHE A 131 21.84 9.55 -23.66
N PRO A 132 21.42 9.74 -24.93
CA PRO A 132 20.04 9.48 -25.34
C PRO A 132 19.60 8.05 -25.05
N THR A 133 20.42 7.06 -25.39
CA THR A 133 20.17 5.63 -25.18
C THR A 133 19.94 5.31 -23.71
N LEU A 134 20.78 5.86 -22.82
CA LEU A 134 20.64 5.70 -21.37
C LEU A 134 19.36 6.36 -20.84
N LEU A 135 19.03 7.57 -21.31
CA LEU A 135 17.83 8.29 -20.87
C LEU A 135 16.54 7.57 -21.30
N ILE A 136 16.50 7.06 -22.53
CA ILE A 136 15.39 6.24 -23.04
C ILE A 136 15.24 4.99 -22.19
N TYR A 137 16.35 4.30 -21.91
CA TYR A 137 16.35 3.09 -21.08
C TYR A 137 15.79 3.33 -19.67
N ILE A 138 16.29 4.36 -18.97
CA ILE A 138 15.81 4.75 -17.64
C ILE A 138 14.32 5.13 -17.71
N GLY A 139 13.94 5.91 -18.73
CA GLY A 139 12.56 6.36 -18.94
C GLY A 139 11.57 5.21 -19.11
N ILE A 140 11.93 4.18 -19.88
CA ILE A 140 11.09 2.98 -20.05
C ILE A 140 10.98 2.20 -18.74
N CYS A 141 12.10 1.99 -18.03
CA CYS A 141 12.09 1.29 -16.75
C CYS A 141 11.22 2.02 -15.71
N CYS A 142 11.36 3.35 -15.59
CA CYS A 142 10.55 4.18 -14.70
C CYS A 142 9.06 4.11 -15.06
N SER A 143 8.73 4.19 -16.35
CA SER A 143 7.34 4.07 -16.83
C SER A 143 6.72 2.72 -16.46
N LEU A 144 7.45 1.62 -16.68
CA LEU A 144 6.98 0.27 -16.33
C LEU A 144 6.81 0.06 -14.82
N VAL A 145 7.68 0.64 -14.01
CA VAL A 145 7.51 0.64 -12.53
C VAL A 145 6.23 1.36 -12.14
N LEU A 146 5.97 2.54 -12.70
CA LEU A 146 4.77 3.30 -12.39
C LEU A 146 3.49 2.56 -12.81
N LEU A 147 3.52 1.88 -13.96
CA LEU A 147 2.43 1.05 -14.49
C LEU A 147 2.21 -0.25 -13.70
N SER A 148 3.26 -0.82 -13.10
CA SER A 148 3.16 -2.05 -12.31
C SER A 148 2.30 -1.90 -11.05
N GLY A 149 2.02 -0.66 -10.63
CA GLY A 149 1.29 -0.37 -9.40
C GLY A 149 2.08 -0.66 -8.12
N LYS A 150 3.34 -1.12 -8.20
CA LYS A 150 4.19 -1.38 -7.03
C LYS A 150 4.61 -0.06 -6.40
N ARG A 151 4.33 0.08 -5.10
CA ARG A 151 4.57 1.32 -4.33
C ARG A 151 5.60 1.12 -3.22
N HIS A 152 5.72 -0.10 -2.69
CA HIS A 152 6.69 -0.38 -1.64
C HIS A 152 8.09 -0.57 -2.22
N LYS A 153 9.10 -0.02 -1.54
CA LYS A 153 10.51 -0.02 -2.00
C LYS A 153 11.00 -1.43 -2.37
N GLN A 154 10.71 -2.44 -1.53
CA GLN A 154 11.08 -3.83 -1.79
C GLN A 154 10.37 -4.40 -3.04
N GLU A 155 9.08 -4.14 -3.19
CA GLU A 155 8.32 -4.60 -4.35
C GLU A 155 8.81 -3.95 -5.65
N ILE A 156 9.14 -2.66 -5.61
CA ILE A 156 9.68 -1.91 -6.76
C ILE A 156 11.02 -2.49 -7.18
N ILE A 157 11.92 -2.75 -6.24
CA ILE A 157 13.26 -3.30 -6.54
C ILE A 157 13.15 -4.72 -7.10
N HIS A 158 12.32 -5.56 -6.47
CA HIS A 158 12.06 -6.92 -6.97
C HIS A 158 11.47 -6.92 -8.37
N PHE A 159 10.54 -6.01 -8.65
CA PHE A 159 9.94 -5.85 -9.97
C PHE A 159 10.97 -5.34 -10.99
N LEU A 160 11.71 -4.27 -10.67
CA LEU A 160 12.78 -3.71 -11.50
C LEU A 160 13.78 -4.79 -11.91
N ARG A 161 14.25 -5.59 -10.96
CA ARG A 161 15.19 -6.68 -11.22
C ARG A 161 14.68 -7.68 -12.28
N LYS A 162 13.38 -7.95 -12.29
CA LYS A 162 12.77 -8.85 -13.29
C LYS A 162 12.66 -8.24 -14.68
N ILE A 163 12.53 -6.92 -14.79
CA ILE A 163 12.27 -6.24 -16.06
C ILE A 163 13.50 -5.61 -16.70
N VAL A 164 14.51 -5.24 -15.91
CA VAL A 164 15.67 -4.43 -16.33
C VAL A 164 16.44 -5.08 -17.50
N VAL A 165 16.72 -6.39 -17.42
CA VAL A 165 17.41 -7.16 -18.48
C VAL A 165 16.50 -7.41 -19.69
N PRO A 166 15.25 -7.92 -19.54
CA PRO A 166 14.34 -8.05 -20.68
C PRO A 166 14.13 -6.75 -21.47
N VAL A 167 13.99 -5.61 -20.77
CA VAL A 167 13.86 -4.29 -21.40
C VAL A 167 15.13 -3.96 -22.20
N GLY A 168 16.31 -4.17 -21.62
CA GLY A 168 17.59 -3.96 -22.30
C GLY A 168 17.76 -4.80 -23.56
N CYS A 169 17.21 -6.02 -23.60
CA CYS A 169 17.25 -6.87 -24.77
C CYS A 169 16.19 -6.51 -25.82
N ILE A 170 14.98 -6.13 -25.40
CA ILE A 170 13.84 -5.90 -26.32
C ILE A 170 13.89 -4.52 -26.96
N CYS A 171 14.27 -3.48 -26.21
CA CYS A 171 14.33 -2.10 -26.72
C CYS A 171 15.13 -1.93 -28.02
N PRO A 172 16.38 -2.42 -28.13
CA PRO A 172 17.14 -2.29 -29.37
C PRO A 172 16.51 -3.05 -30.55
N LEU A 173 15.76 -4.13 -30.30
CA LEU A 173 15.08 -4.87 -31.37
C LEU A 173 13.96 -4.07 -32.03
N LEU A 174 13.32 -3.14 -31.31
CA LEU A 174 12.32 -2.24 -31.88
C LEU A 174 12.93 -1.31 -32.95
N GLY A 175 14.22 -0.99 -32.82
CA GLY A 175 14.97 -0.17 -33.77
C GLY A 175 15.36 -0.90 -35.06
N ILE A 176 15.27 -2.24 -35.12
CA ILE A 176 15.69 -3.03 -36.29
C ILE A 176 14.96 -2.61 -37.56
N ASN A 177 13.64 -2.37 -37.48
CA ASN A 177 12.86 -2.01 -38.65
C ASN A 177 13.32 -0.66 -39.25
N GLN A 178 13.55 0.33 -38.38
CA GLN A 178 14.07 1.63 -38.80
C GLN A 178 15.49 1.51 -39.35
N PHE A 179 16.35 0.72 -38.71
CA PHE A 179 17.69 0.44 -39.18
C PHE A 179 17.70 -0.15 -40.59
N ILE A 180 16.86 -1.15 -40.87
CA ILE A 180 16.76 -1.78 -42.20
C ILE A 180 16.40 -0.75 -43.27
N HIS A 181 15.53 0.20 -42.98
CA HIS A 181 15.14 1.25 -43.92
C HIS A 181 16.22 2.31 -44.14
N GLN A 182 17.11 2.53 -43.16
CA GLN A 182 18.15 3.55 -43.20
C GLN A 182 19.53 3.02 -43.61
N PHE A 183 19.68 1.70 -43.71
CA PHE A 183 20.92 1.02 -44.08
C PHE A 183 21.40 1.45 -45.47
N ARG A 184 22.55 2.14 -45.53
CA ARG A 184 23.19 2.59 -46.77
C ARG A 184 24.61 2.06 -46.93
N ASP A 185 25.36 1.95 -45.84
CA ASP A 185 26.75 1.49 -45.81
C ASP A 185 26.93 0.38 -44.75
N PRO A 186 27.76 -0.66 -45.00
CA PRO A 186 28.18 -1.60 -43.95
C PRO A 186 28.63 -0.98 -42.62
N ALA A 187 29.17 0.24 -42.61
CA ALA A 187 29.52 0.97 -41.39
C ALA A 187 28.31 1.23 -40.46
N ASP A 188 27.10 1.37 -41.01
CA ASP A 188 25.85 1.58 -40.25
C ASP A 188 25.57 0.40 -39.30
N ILE A 189 25.95 -0.82 -39.70
CA ILE A 189 25.83 -2.03 -38.85
C ILE A 189 26.67 -1.87 -37.58
N GLY A 190 27.86 -1.27 -37.67
CA GLY A 190 28.72 -1.05 -36.52
C GLY A 190 28.07 -0.14 -35.48
N SER A 191 27.47 0.96 -35.92
CA SER A 191 26.75 1.89 -35.04
C SER A 191 25.54 1.23 -34.38
N PHE A 192 24.72 0.50 -35.15
CA PHE A 192 23.56 -0.22 -34.63
C PHE A 192 23.95 -1.30 -33.60
N VAL A 193 24.99 -2.07 -33.89
CA VAL A 193 25.51 -3.09 -32.95
C VAL A 193 26.03 -2.41 -31.68
N ASN A 194 26.73 -1.28 -31.78
CA ASN A 194 27.18 -0.53 -30.60
C ASN A 194 26.01 -0.10 -29.71
N GLN A 195 24.93 0.45 -30.29
CA GLN A 195 23.72 0.81 -29.55
C GLN A 195 23.08 -0.41 -28.86
N CYS A 196 22.99 -1.55 -29.55
CA CYS A 196 22.48 -2.79 -28.97
C CYS A 196 23.32 -3.25 -27.78
N VAL A 197 24.65 -3.22 -27.92
CA VAL A 197 25.59 -3.60 -26.86
C VAL A 197 25.46 -2.67 -25.66
N LEU A 198 25.30 -1.36 -25.88
CA LEU A 198 25.09 -0.39 -24.80
C LEU A 198 23.80 -0.64 -24.02
N PHE A 199 22.68 -0.92 -24.69
CA PHE A 199 21.42 -1.29 -24.02
C PHE A 199 21.59 -2.53 -23.14
N VAL A 200 22.25 -3.57 -23.65
CA VAL A 200 22.54 -4.79 -22.88
C VAL A 200 23.47 -4.48 -21.71
N LEU A 201 24.55 -3.72 -21.93
CA LEU A 201 25.51 -3.36 -20.89
C LEU A 201 24.86 -2.55 -19.76
N TYR A 202 24.07 -1.52 -20.10
CA TYR A 202 23.33 -0.73 -19.12
C TYR A 202 22.35 -1.60 -18.33
N SER A 203 21.69 -2.56 -18.98
CA SER A 203 20.76 -3.46 -18.31
C SER A 203 21.43 -4.42 -17.33
N LEU A 204 22.62 -4.92 -17.66
CA LEU A 204 23.41 -5.77 -16.77
C LEU A 204 23.97 -4.98 -15.60
N ILE A 205 24.48 -3.77 -15.83
CA ILE A 205 24.95 -2.87 -14.77
C ILE A 205 23.80 -2.55 -13.82
N ALA A 206 22.63 -2.16 -14.34
CA ALA A 206 21.47 -1.85 -13.53
C ALA A 206 20.97 -3.08 -12.75
N TYR A 207 21.00 -4.28 -13.34
CA TYR A 207 20.69 -5.53 -12.63
C TYR A 207 21.63 -5.77 -11.44
N VAL A 208 22.95 -5.65 -11.63
CA VAL A 208 23.94 -5.84 -10.56
C VAL A 208 23.72 -4.82 -9.44
N ILE A 209 23.49 -3.55 -9.77
CA ILE A 209 23.19 -2.50 -8.79
C ILE A 209 21.94 -2.85 -7.99
N LEU A 210 20.85 -3.29 -8.65
CA LEU A 210 19.61 -3.67 -7.98
C LEU A 210 19.80 -4.86 -7.03
N VAL A 211 20.58 -5.87 -7.42
CA VAL A 211 20.93 -7.01 -6.57
C VAL A 211 21.70 -6.56 -5.33
N LEU A 212 22.67 -5.66 -5.49
CA LEU A 212 23.42 -5.12 -4.35
C LEU A 212 22.53 -4.30 -3.41
N ILE A 213 21.62 -3.49 -3.95
CA ILE A 213 20.68 -2.69 -3.16
C ILE A 213 19.74 -3.60 -2.35
N GLU A 214 19.20 -4.65 -2.96
CA GLU A 214 18.30 -5.61 -2.30
C GLU A 214 18.98 -6.31 -1.12
N GLN A 215 20.22 -6.78 -1.29
CA GLN A 215 21.02 -7.39 -0.23
C GLN A 215 21.27 -6.47 0.97
N HIS A 216 21.24 -5.15 0.78
CA HIS A 216 21.38 -4.16 1.86
C HIS A 216 20.04 -3.75 2.47
N LEU A 217 18.92 -3.99 1.80
CA LEU A 217 17.58 -3.72 2.31
C LEU A 217 17.02 -4.84 3.16
N ASP A 218 17.51 -6.06 2.98
CA ASP A 218 17.13 -7.23 3.76
C ASP A 218 17.94 -7.40 5.07
N LYS A 219 18.84 -6.44 5.37
CA LYS A 219 19.59 -6.34 6.64
C LYS A 219 18.97 -5.29 7.55
#